data_AF-A0A843HTR3-F1
#
_entry.id   AF-A0A843HTR3-F1
#
_cell.length_a   1.000
_cell.length_b   1.000
_cell.length_c   1.000
_cell.angle_alpha   90.00
_cell.angle_beta   90.00
_cell.angle_gamma   90.00
#
_symmetry.space_group_name_H-M   'P 1'
#
loop_
_entity.id
_entity.type
_entity.pdbx_description
1 polymer ?
#
loop_
_entity_poly.entity_id
_entity_poly.type
_entity_poly.pdbx_seq_one_letter_code
_entity_poly.pdbx_strand_id
1 'polypeptide(L)'
;MESILQSERKCFICGRQGELDEHHCISGNSNRKNSEAYGLKVWLCRDCHSKVHDKGEMALQLKQFAQRRWEEEYGDRHDFITVFGKSWLED
;
A
#
# COMPACT_ATOMS: atom_id res chain seq x y z
N MET A 1 -1.34 10.79 -7.41
CA MET A 1 -0.90 11.53 -6.21
C MET A 1 0.49 11.04 -5.81
N GLU A 2 1.28 11.85 -5.10
CA GLU A 2 2.49 11.35 -4.44
C GLU A 2 2.12 10.33 -3.34
N SER A 3 3.05 9.46 -2.99
CA SER A 3 2.78 8.46 -1.95
C SER A 3 2.69 9.10 -0.56
N ILE A 4 1.66 8.74 0.22
CA ILE A 4 1.58 9.09 1.65
C ILE A 4 2.28 8.06 2.54
N LEU A 5 2.77 6.98 1.93
CA LEU A 5 3.41 5.84 2.61
C LEU A 5 4.94 5.97 2.62
N GLN A 6 5.50 6.78 1.72
CA GLN A 6 6.93 6.89 1.52
C GLN A 6 7.30 8.22 0.86
N SER A 7 8.31 8.90 1.43
CA SER A 7 8.82 10.18 0.89
C SER A 7 10.01 10.04 -0.06
N GLU A 8 10.76 8.94 0.02
CA GLU A 8 11.97 8.72 -0.80
C GLU A 8 11.79 7.57 -1.78
N ARG A 9 12.35 7.69 -2.99
CA ARG A 9 12.32 6.62 -4.00
C ARG A 9 13.35 5.52 -3.71
N LYS A 10 13.05 4.67 -2.73
CA LYS A 10 13.82 3.47 -2.33
C LYS A 10 12.87 2.29 -2.10
N CYS A 11 13.37 1.05 -2.12
CA CYS A 11 12.54 -0.10 -1.77
C CYS A 11 11.99 0.07 -0.35
N PHE A 12 10.67 0.07 -0.19
CA PHE A 12 10.00 0.26 1.10
C PHE A 12 10.37 -0.83 2.12
N ILE A 13 10.65 -2.05 1.64
CA ILE A 13 10.96 -3.20 2.49
C ILE A 13 12.44 -3.28 2.86
N CYS A 14 13.35 -3.12 1.89
CA CYS A 14 14.78 -3.37 2.11
C CYS A 14 15.69 -2.15 1.92
N GLY A 15 15.14 -0.99 1.56
CA GLY A 15 15.90 0.26 1.36
C GLY A 15 16.74 0.32 0.09
N ARG A 16 16.81 -0.75 -0.72
CA ARG A 16 17.56 -0.78 -1.99
C ARG A 16 17.12 0.37 -2.90
N GLN A 17 18.08 1.05 -3.52
CA GLN A 17 17.83 2.06 -4.56
C GLN A 17 18.10 1.49 -5.95
N GLY A 18 17.67 2.20 -7.01
CA GLY A 18 17.88 1.81 -8.41
C GLY A 18 16.59 1.42 -9.11
N GLU A 19 16.58 0.23 -9.72
CA GLU A 19 15.42 -0.34 -10.40
C GLU A 19 14.35 -0.73 -9.37
N LEU A 20 13.25 0.01 -9.41
CA LEU A 20 12.14 -0.10 -8.48
C LEU A 20 10.84 -0.03 -9.28
N ASP A 21 9.92 -0.92 -8.93
CA ASP A 21 8.56 -0.93 -9.44
C ASP A 21 7.63 -0.28 -8.44
N GLU A 22 6.61 0.40 -8.94
CA GLU A 22 5.53 0.89 -8.11
C GLU A 22 4.59 -0.27 -7.74
N HIS A 23 4.24 -0.34 -6.46
CA HIS A 23 3.34 -1.35 -5.92
C HIS A 23 2.16 -0.69 -5.22
N HIS A 24 0.95 -0.94 -5.71
CA HIS A 24 -0.30 -0.53 -5.05
C HIS A 24 -0.58 -1.45 -3.86
N CYS A 25 -0.55 -0.88 -2.65
CA CYS A 25 -0.69 -1.66 -1.42
C CYS A 25 -2.09 -2.27 -1.30
N ILE A 26 -3.13 -1.53 -1.72
CA ILE A 26 -4.51 -2.04 -1.82
C ILE A 26 -4.82 -2.38 -3.28
N SER A 27 -4.71 -3.66 -3.62
CA SER A 27 -4.86 -4.17 -4.99
C SER A 27 -6.31 -4.59 -5.34
N GLY A 28 -6.57 -4.73 -6.65
CA GLY A 28 -7.88 -5.00 -7.24
C GLY A 28 -8.25 -3.97 -8.32
N ASN A 29 -9.12 -4.31 -9.28
CA ASN A 29 -9.42 -3.43 -10.42
C ASN A 29 -9.90 -2.03 -9.99
N SER A 30 -10.85 -1.95 -9.05
CA SER A 30 -11.34 -0.68 -8.51
C SER A 30 -10.33 -0.04 -7.54
N ASN A 31 -9.68 -0.86 -6.70
CA ASN A 31 -8.77 -0.38 -5.66
C ASN A 31 -7.43 0.14 -6.19
N ARG A 32 -7.02 -0.27 -7.40
CA ARG A 32 -5.85 0.32 -8.07
C ARG A 32 -6.07 1.82 -8.33
N LYS A 33 -7.26 2.20 -8.84
CA LYS A 33 -7.60 3.61 -9.09
C LYS A 33 -7.65 4.40 -7.78
N ASN A 34 -8.23 3.82 -6.73
CA ASN A 34 -8.28 4.47 -5.42
C ASN A 34 -6.87 4.61 -4.83
N SER A 35 -6.02 3.59 -4.93
CA SER A 35 -4.64 3.67 -4.45
C SER A 35 -3.83 4.76 -5.16
N GLU A 36 -4.06 4.97 -6.46
CA GLU A 36 -3.46 6.09 -7.20
C GLU A 36 -3.97 7.46 -6.76
N ALA A 37 -5.27 7.55 -6.50
CA ALA A 37 -5.94 8.78 -6.08
C ALA A 37 -5.51 9.23 -4.68
N TYR A 38 -5.36 8.28 -3.74
CA TYR A 38 -5.02 8.53 -2.34
C TYR A 38 -3.54 8.30 -2.00
N GLY A 39 -2.68 8.01 -2.98
CA GLY A 39 -1.25 7.81 -2.74
C GLY A 39 -0.89 6.55 -1.95
N LEU A 40 -1.70 5.48 -2.03
CA LEU A 40 -1.46 4.20 -1.34
C LEU A 40 -0.57 3.26 -2.15
N LYS A 41 0.62 3.75 -2.51
CA LYS A 41 1.60 3.04 -3.33
C LYS A 41 3.00 3.21 -2.78
N VAL A 42 3.85 2.20 -2.95
CA VAL A 42 5.24 2.21 -2.49
C VAL A 42 6.16 1.76 -3.62
N TRP A 43 7.44 2.12 -3.53
CA TRP A 43 8.46 1.58 -4.41
C TRP A 43 9.00 0.26 -3.86
N LEU A 44 9.11 -0.77 -4.68
CA LEU A 44 9.70 -2.06 -4.32
C LEU A 44 10.75 -2.47 -5.34
N CYS A 45 11.87 -3.04 -4.87
CA CYS A 45 12.77 -3.76 -5.78
C CYS A 45 12.12 -5.07 -6.23
N ARG A 46 12.53 -5.58 -7.40
CA ARG A 46 11.96 -6.79 -8.00
C ARG A 46 11.88 -7.98 -7.02
N ASP A 47 12.95 -8.22 -6.25
CA ASP A 47 13.01 -9.31 -5.27
C ASP A 47 11.92 -9.19 -4.18
N CYS A 48 11.74 -7.98 -3.64
CA CYS A 48 10.72 -7.70 -2.63
C CYS A 48 9.32 -7.68 -3.25
N HIS A 49 9.17 -7.13 -4.46
CA HIS A 49 7.90 -7.08 -5.17
C HIS A 49 7.35 -8.48 -5.42
N SER A 50 8.18 -9.41 -5.90
CA SER A 50 7.78 -10.82 -6.05
C SER A 50 7.39 -11.46 -4.72
N LYS A 51 8.16 -11.23 -3.64
CA LYS A 51 7.86 -11.79 -2.31
C LYS A 51 6.54 -11.33 -1.72
N VAL A 52 6.16 -10.07 -1.95
CA VAL A 52 4.85 -9.55 -1.53
C VAL A 52 3.71 -10.32 -2.20
N HIS A 53 3.88 -10.78 -3.44
CA HIS A 53 2.89 -11.62 -4.12
C HIS A 53 2.94 -13.09 -3.70
N ASP A 54 4.08 -13.57 -3.19
CA ASP A 54 4.35 -15.00 -3.03
C ASP A 54 3.86 -15.58 -1.69
N LYS A 55 3.70 -14.78 -0.61
CA LYS A 55 3.20 -15.24 0.70
C LYS A 55 2.45 -14.14 1.47
N GLY A 56 1.21 -14.43 1.88
CA GLY A 56 0.19 -13.45 2.26
C GLY A 56 0.46 -12.56 3.48
N GLU A 57 1.40 -12.92 4.37
CA GLU A 57 1.66 -12.13 5.58
C GLU A 57 2.23 -10.74 5.25
N MET A 58 3.23 -10.67 4.36
CA MET A 58 3.83 -9.40 3.97
C MET A 58 2.85 -8.52 3.18
N ALA A 59 2.02 -9.14 2.32
CA ALA A 59 0.94 -8.44 1.64
C ALA A 59 -0.11 -7.90 2.61
N LEU A 60 -0.46 -8.68 3.65
CA LEU A 60 -1.40 -8.25 4.67
C LEU A 60 -0.83 -7.09 5.49
N GLN A 61 0.40 -7.21 5.98
CA GLN A 61 1.08 -6.13 6.72
C GLN A 61 1.14 -4.83 5.92
N LEU A 62 1.42 -4.91 4.62
CA LEU A 62 1.45 -3.73 3.75
C LEU A 62 0.06 -3.10 3.57
N LYS A 63 -1.00 -3.92 3.44
CA LYS A 63 -2.39 -3.44 3.40
C LYS A 63 -2.79 -2.77 4.71
N GLN A 64 -2.44 -3.38 5.85
CA GLN A 64 -2.71 -2.85 7.18
C GLN A 64 -1.97 -1.53 7.43
N PHE A 65 -0.71 -1.42 6.98
CA PHE A 65 0.04 -0.17 7.05
C PHE A 65 -0.59 0.92 6.18
N ALA A 66 -0.91 0.60 4.92
CA ALA A 66 -1.56 1.54 4.01
C ALA A 66 -2.91 2.03 4.53
N GLN A 67 -3.71 1.14 5.11
CA GLN A 67 -4.98 1.49 5.73
C GLN A 67 -4.80 2.43 6.93
N ARG A 68 -3.90 2.11 7.86
CA ARG A 68 -3.63 3.00 9.02
C ARG A 68 -3.23 4.40 8.59
N ARG A 69 -2.33 4.49 7.60
CA ARG A 69 -1.91 5.79 7.05
C ARG A 69 -3.04 6.51 6.34
N TRP A 70 -3.91 5.80 5.61
CA TRP A 70 -5.08 6.42 5.00
C TRP A 70 -6.02 7.00 6.06
N GLU A 71 -6.27 6.26 7.14
CA GLU A 71 -7.15 6.71 8.23
C GLU A 71 -6.55 7.91 9.00
N GLU A 72 -5.23 7.91 9.23
CA GLU A 72 -4.57 9.07 9.84
C GLU A 72 -4.67 10.35 8.99
N GLU A 73 -4.71 10.23 7.66
CA GLU A 73 -4.65 11.38 6.74
C GLU A 73 -6.02 11.82 6.21
N TYR A 74 -6.99 10.92 6.04
CA TYR A 74 -8.21 11.20 5.26
C TYR A 74 -9.54 10.94 5.97
N GLY A 75 -9.60 10.14 7.02
CA GLY A 75 -10.89 9.78 7.64
C GLY A 75 -10.79 8.59 8.58
N ASP A 76 -11.90 8.00 8.99
CA ASP A 76 -11.87 6.87 9.91
C ASP A 76 -11.99 5.50 9.20
N ARG A 77 -12.08 4.42 10.00
CA ARG A 77 -12.30 3.05 9.52
C ARG A 77 -13.53 2.92 8.63
N HIS A 78 -14.61 3.62 8.95
CA HIS A 78 -15.85 3.56 8.22
C HIS A 78 -15.71 4.21 6.84
N ASP A 79 -15.04 5.36 6.77
CA ASP A 79 -14.72 6.02 5.51
C ASP A 79 -13.82 5.13 4.64
N PHE A 80 -12.81 4.50 5.24
CA PHE A 80 -11.93 3.57 4.53
C PHE A 80 -12.70 2.40 3.92
N ILE A 81 -13.59 1.78 4.70
CA ILE A 81 -14.44 0.67 4.22
C ILE A 81 -15.36 1.16 3.09
N THR A 82 -15.87 2.38 3.16
CA THR A 82 -16.71 2.95 2.09
C THR A 82 -15.93 3.09 0.77
N VAL A 83 -14.66 3.49 0.83
CA VAL A 83 -13.81 3.67 -0.35
C VAL A 83 -13.23 2.35 -0.89
N PHE A 84 -12.74 1.48 -0.01
CA PHE A 84 -11.97 0.27 -0.38
C PHE A 84 -12.75 -1.04 -0.21
N GLY A 85 -13.96 -0.98 0.34
CA GLY A 85 -14.92 -2.07 0.46
C GLY A 85 -14.75 -2.97 1.69
N LYS A 86 -13.62 -2.89 2.40
CA LYS A 86 -13.39 -3.68 3.63
C LYS A 86 -12.21 -3.15 4.45
N SER A 87 -12.11 -3.66 5.67
CA SER A 87 -10.98 -3.50 6.57
C SER A 87 -9.97 -4.64 6.43
N TRP A 88 -8.69 -4.33 6.65
CA TRP A 88 -7.60 -5.29 6.82
C TRP A 88 -6.99 -5.29 8.23
N LEU A 89 -7.34 -4.35 9.12
CA LEU A 89 -7.03 -4.55 10.54
C LEU A 89 -8.06 -5.49 11.15
N GLU A 90 -7.58 -6.35 12.04
CA GLU A 90 -8.41 -7.12 12.97
C GLU A 90 -8.99 -6.16 14.02
N ASP A 91 -10.18 -6.50 14.53
CA ASP A 91 -10.83 -5.80 15.66
C ASP A 91 -10.28 -6.29 17.00
#